data_AF-A0A2G4FRZ7-F1
#
_entry.id   AF-A0A2G4FRZ7-F1
#
_cell.length_a   1.000
_cell.length_b   1.000
_cell.length_c   1.000
_cell.angle_alpha   90.00
_cell.angle_beta   90.00
_cell.angle_gamma   90.00
#
_symmetry.space_group_name_H-M   'P 1'
#
loop_
_entity.id
_entity.type
_entity.pdbx_description
1 polymer ?
#
loop_
_entity_poly.entity_id
_entity_poly.type
_entity_poly.pdbx_seq_one_letter_code
_entity_poly.pdbx_strand_id
1 'polypeptide(L)' 'MTAEVLATVENGLLKLDAALPFPDQTRVKLIIETVAPECSSLEAWNRLQQIIHQHPIAGIAEKFSRKELHECD' A
#
# COMPACT_ATOMS: atom_id res chain seq x y z
N MET A 1 -32.22 15.15 3.20
CA MET A 1 -31.03 15.48 4.01
C MET A 1 -30.16 14.24 4.04
N THR A 2 -28.90 14.38 3.64
CA THR A 2 -27.89 13.32 3.66
C THR A 2 -26.98 13.61 4.85
N ALA A 3 -26.75 12.64 5.73
CA ALA A 3 -25.84 12.78 6.86
C ALA A 3 -24.75 11.72 6.73
N GLU A 4 -23.51 12.14 6.90
CA GLU A 4 -22.33 11.27 6.90
C GLU A 4 -21.78 11.25 8.33
N VAL A 5 -21.46 10.05 8.83
CA VAL A 5 -20.93 9.83 10.18
C VAL A 5 -19.84 8.78 10.07
N LEU A 6 -18.76 9.00 10.83
CA LEU A 6 -17.69 8.04 10.99
C LEU A 6 -18.09 6.98 12.02
N ALA A 7 -17.63 5.75 11.77
CA ALA A 7 -17.89 4.62 12.64
C ALA A 7 -16.63 3.77 12.75
N THR A 8 -16.37 3.27 13.94
CA THR A 8 -15.29 2.33 14.21
C THR A 8 -15.88 0.93 14.35
N VAL A 9 -15.19 -0.08 13.78
CA VAL A 9 -15.56 -1.49 13.98
C VAL A 9 -14.83 -2.02 15.21
N GLU A 10 -15.56 -2.26 16.30
CA GLU A 10 -15.05 -2.88 17.53
C GLU A 10 -15.71 -4.26 17.71
N ASN A 11 -14.93 -5.34 17.80
CA ASN A 11 -15.43 -6.71 17.98
C ASN A 11 -16.49 -7.14 16.94
N GLY A 12 -16.39 -6.65 15.70
CA GLY A 12 -17.35 -6.94 14.64
C GLY A 12 -18.67 -6.15 14.73
N LEU A 13 -18.79 -5.23 15.69
CA LEU A 13 -19.90 -4.29 15.81
C LEU A 13 -19.48 -2.91 15.30
N LEU A 14 -20.33 -2.28 14.48
CA LEU A 14 -20.18 -0.90 14.05
C LEU A 14 -20.61 0.03 15.18
N LYS A 15 -19.67 0.81 15.70
CA LYS A 15 -19.87 1.82 16.73
C LYS A 15 -19.75 3.19 16.09
N LEU A 16 -20.84 3.93 16.07
CA LEU A 16 -20.88 5.28 15.52
C LEU A 16 -20.18 6.25 16.50
N ASP A 17 -19.34 7.14 15.99
CA ASP A 17 -18.65 8.12 16.82
C ASP A 17 -19.61 9.21 17.34
N ALA A 18 -20.75 9.40 16.64
CA ALA A 18 -21.81 10.32 17.00
C ALA A 18 -23.20 9.70 16.78
N ALA A 19 -24.17 10.16 17.57
CA ALA A 19 -25.57 9.77 17.38
C ALA A 19 -26.10 10.32 16.05
N LEU A 20 -26.69 9.45 15.24
CA LEU A 20 -27.35 9.85 14.01
C LEU A 20 -28.70 10.51 14.34
N PRO A 21 -29.04 11.68 13.75
CA PRO A 21 -30.31 12.35 13.97
C PRO A 21 -31.43 11.70 13.12
N PHE A 22 -31.48 10.37 13.10
CA PHE A 22 -32.47 9.62 12.34
C PHE A 22 -33.40 8.86 13.29
N PRO A 23 -34.69 8.72 12.94
CA PRO A 23 -35.62 7.92 13.72
C PRO A 23 -35.24 6.44 13.69
N ASP A 24 -35.76 5.69 14.65
CA ASP A 24 -35.58 4.24 14.72
C ASP A 24 -36.01 3.57 13.40
N GLN A 25 -35.32 2.48 13.02
CA GLN A 25 -35.57 1.72 11.80
C GLN A 25 -35.29 2.45 10.47
N THR A 26 -34.42 3.45 10.47
CA THR A 26 -33.98 4.12 9.24
C THR A 26 -33.04 3.23 8.41
N ARG A 27 -33.32 3.08 7.11
CA ARG A 27 -32.42 2.40 6.17
C ARG A 27 -31.21 3.28 5.87
N VAL A 28 -30.01 2.76 6.10
CA VAL A 28 -28.75 3.45 5.84
C VAL A 28 -27.90 2.67 4.84
N LYS A 29 -27.12 3.39 4.03
CA LYS A 29 -26.12 2.81 3.13
C LYS A 29 -24.75 2.98 3.76
N LEU A 30 -24.08 1.87 4.06
CA LEU A 30 -22.71 1.88 4.58
C LEU A 30 -21.71 1.86 3.42
N ILE A 31 -20.71 2.73 3.50
CA ILE A 31 -19.55 2.74 2.62
C ILE A 31 -18.34 2.47 3.51
N ILE A 32 -17.68 1.33 3.27
CA ILE A 32 -16.47 0.96 4.00
C ILE A 32 -15.30 1.33 3.10
N GLU A 33 -14.57 2.37 3.49
CA GLU A 33 -13.33 2.74 2.83
C GLU A 33 -12.21 1.88 3.41
N THR A 34 -11.67 0.99 2.58
CA THR A 34 -10.49 0.23 2.97
C THR A 34 -9.32 1.19 2.99
N VAL A 35 -8.78 1.45 4.19
CA VAL A 35 -7.45 2.03 4.30
C VAL A 35 -6.52 0.94 3.79
N ALA A 36 -6.06 1.07 2.53
CA ALA A 36 -5.09 0.13 1.99
C ALA A 36 -3.95 0.04 3.00
N PRO A 37 -3.48 -1.16 3.38
CA PRO A 37 -2.26 -1.24 4.17
C PRO A 37 -1.21 -0.48 3.38
N GLU A 38 -0.60 0.54 3.98
CA GLU A 38 0.55 1.21 3.40
C GLU A 38 1.52 0.11 3.01
N CYS A 39 1.59 -0.17 1.71
CA CYS A 39 2.30 -1.31 1.19
C CYS A 39 3.77 -0.91 1.24
N SER A 40 4.36 -1.00 2.42
CA SER A 40 5.73 -0.56 2.74
C SER A 40 6.74 -1.21 1.80
N SER A 41 6.42 -2.40 1.29
CA SER A 41 7.17 -3.10 0.25
C SER A 41 7.19 -2.37 -1.09
N LEU A 42 6.08 -1.75 -1.49
CA LEU A 42 5.95 -1.02 -2.75
C LEU A 42 6.67 0.34 -2.66
N GLU A 43 6.56 1.03 -1.52
CA GLU A 43 7.37 2.23 -1.26
C GLU A 43 8.87 1.92 -1.19
N ALA A 44 9.26 0.85 -0.50
CA ALA A 44 10.65 0.41 -0.44
C ALA A 44 11.20 0.04 -1.82
N TRP A 45 10.39 -0.63 -2.65
CA TRP A 45 10.73 -0.95 -4.03
C TRP A 45 10.92 0.31 -4.89
N ASN A 46 10.00 1.26 -4.80
CA ASN A 46 10.10 2.53 -5.54
C ASN A 46 11.34 3.32 -5.12
N ARG A 47 11.67 3.36 -3.81
CA ARG A 47 12.91 3.98 -3.31
C ARG A 47 14.15 3.28 -3.87
N LEU A 48 14.17 1.95 -3.90
CA LEU A 48 15.28 1.18 -4.47
C LEU A 48 15.46 1.48 -5.97
N GLN A 49 14.37 1.53 -6.74
CA GLN A 49 14.42 1.87 -8.16
C GLN A 49 14.95 3.29 -8.40
N GLN A 50 14.56 4.26 -7.57
CA GLN A 50 15.10 5.63 -7.65
C GLN A 50 16.60 5.66 -7.35
N ILE A 51 17.08 4.91 -6.35
CA ILE A 51 18.51 4.81 -6.02
C ILE A 51 19.29 4.22 -7.19
N ILE A 52 18.80 3.14 -7.81
CA ILE A 52 19.44 2.51 -8.98
C ILE A 52 19.46 3.46 -10.18
N HIS A 53 18.41 4.27 -10.37
CA HIS A 53 18.34 5.24 -11.45
C HIS A 53 19.30 6.42 -11.26
N GLN A 54 19.44 6.90 -10.01
CA GLN A 54 20.33 8.02 -9.66
C GLN A 54 21.80 7.60 -9.57
N HIS A 55 22.06 6.37 -9.10
CA HIS A 55 23.37 5.75 -9.02
C HIS A 55 23.33 4.43 -9.80
N PRO A 56 23.38 4.48 -11.13
CA PRO A 56 23.50 3.27 -11.93
C PRO A 56 24.74 2.52 -11.45
N ILE A 57 24.55 1.27 -11.05
CA ILE A 57 25.64 0.39 -10.62
C ILE A 57 26.47 0.07 -11.86
N ALA A 58 27.42 0.96 -12.17
CA ALA A 58 28.43 0.72 -13.18
C ALA A 58 29.29 -0.44 -12.68
N GLY A 59 29.16 -1.61 -13.31
CA GLY A 59 30.02 -2.76 -13.02
C GLY A 59 29.34 -4.13 -13.05
N ILE A 60 28.00 -4.25 -12.95
CA ILE A 60 27.35 -5.58 -13.04
C ILE A 60 27.32 -6.10 -14.48
N ALA A 61 27.43 -5.20 -15.46
CA ALA A 61 27.64 -5.54 -16.86
C ALA A 61 29.10 -5.30 -17.27
N GLU A 62 30.07 -5.76 -16.48
CA GLU A 62 31.34 -6.10 -17.10
C GLU A 62 31.05 -7.19 -18.13
N LYS A 63 31.22 -6.85 -19.41
CA LYS A 63 31.13 -7.82 -20.49
C LYS A 63 32.29 -8.78 -20.31
N PHE A 64 32.07 -9.86 -19.56
CA PHE A 64 33.02 -10.96 -19.52
C PHE A 64 33.24 -11.43 -20.94
N SER A 65 34.48 -11.33 -21.40
CA SER A 65 34.89 -11.95 -22.64
C SER A 65 34.74 -13.47 -22.51
N ARG A 66 34.51 -14.16 -23.62
CA ARG A 66 34.33 -15.62 -23.65
C ARG A 66 35.51 -16.39 -23.03
N LYS A 67 36.70 -15.77 -22.94
CA LYS A 67 37.87 -16.35 -22.26
C LYS A 67 37.79 -16.24 -20.73
N GLU A 68 37.31 -15.12 -20.21
CA GLU A 68 37.19 -14.90 -18.75
C GLU A 68 36.15 -15.82 -18.10
N LEU A 69 35.09 -16.20 -18.84
CA LEU A 69 34.12 -17.19 -18.36
C LEU A 69 34.65 -18.63 -18.36
N HIS A 70 35.76 -18.91 -19.05
CA HIS A 70 36.28 -20.26 -19.25
C HIS A 70 37.42 -20.61 -18.27
N GLU A 71 37.89 -19.67 -17.45
CA GLU A 71 38.97 -19.86 -16.47
C GLU A 71 38.48 -20.22 -15.06
N CYS A 72 37.18 -20.44 -14.87
CA CYS A 72 36.65 -21.05 -13.64
C CYS A 72 36.66 -22.57 -13.77
N ASP A 73 37.84 -23.19 -13.71
CA ASP A 73 38.05 -24.60 -13.32
C ASP A 73 39.01 -24.66 -12.13
#